data_AF-A0A671N7M1-F1
#
_entry.id   AF-A0A671N7M1-F1
#
_cell.length_a   1.000
_cell.length_b   1.000
_cell.length_c   1.000
_cell.angle_alpha   90.00
_cell.angle_beta   90.00
_cell.angle_gamma   90.00
#
_symmetry.space_group_name_H-M   'P 1'
#
loop_
_entity.id
_entity.type
_entity.pdbx_description
1 polymer ?
#
loop_
_entity_poly.entity_id
_entity_poly.type
_entity_poly.pdbx_seq_one_letter_code
_entity_poly.pdbx_strand_id
1 'polypeptide(L)'
;MFIFQYTEECRSGMYPPNGPTFKGDVAWYTVNLDLPPSKRWTDIITDKKNDVSSYITVSPLMVDTLPYPFNEEIRGIASVSGVPLGSLIHARNLDFGLFMGWDLKNRSWIITEKLKPLVVNIDFRHNNQTVFKSTNFAGYVGMLTGIHPHSFTLTMNERFSLDGGYIGILEWILGKRDGMWMRFLTRSVLENATSYESAKALLSDTKLLAPAYFILGGNQPGQACIITRSRTHSINPLELDVKNGRWYVLETNYDHWKEPLFLDDRRTPAMKCMNQTTQADISIKTVYDVLSTKPVLNKLTTYTTLMEVSKGTLESYIRDCPNPCMPW
;
A
#
# COMPACT_ATOMS: atom_id res chain seq x y z
N MET A 1 -18.57 27.38 -13.99
CA MET A 1 -18.85 25.94 -14.18
C MET A 1 -18.68 25.26 -12.83
N PHE A 2 -19.76 24.75 -12.24
CA PHE A 2 -19.65 23.98 -11.00
C PHE A 2 -19.03 22.61 -11.32
N ILE A 3 -17.87 22.33 -10.75
CA ILE A 3 -17.30 20.98 -10.78
C ILE A 3 -18.03 20.19 -9.70
N PHE A 4 -19.12 19.52 -10.09
CA PHE A 4 -19.77 18.54 -9.24
C PHE A 4 -18.81 17.37 -9.06
N GLN A 5 -18.30 17.20 -7.84
CA GLN A 5 -17.55 16.01 -7.44
C GLN A 5 -18.49 14.80 -7.56
N TYR A 6 -18.17 13.84 -8.43
CA TYR A 6 -18.97 12.63 -8.58
C TYR A 6 -18.70 11.71 -7.40
N THR A 7 -19.51 11.87 -6.36
CA THR A 7 -19.62 10.97 -5.21
C THR A 7 -20.77 9.99 -5.44
N GLU A 8 -20.71 8.82 -4.82
CA GLU A 8 -21.82 7.86 -4.78
C GLU A 8 -22.07 7.40 -3.34
N GLU A 9 -23.23 6.76 -3.10
CA GLU A 9 -23.48 6.16 -1.78
C GLU A 9 -22.56 4.96 -1.54
N CYS A 10 -22.30 4.69 -0.26
CA CYS A 10 -21.37 3.64 0.16
C CYS A 10 -21.79 2.28 -0.41
N ARG A 11 -20.92 1.70 -1.24
CA ARG A 11 -21.19 0.43 -1.92
C ARG A 11 -21.16 -0.73 -0.93
N SER A 12 -21.70 -1.87 -1.33
CA SER A 12 -21.67 -3.11 -0.56
C SER A 12 -21.62 -4.33 -1.50
N GLY A 13 -21.03 -5.43 -1.04
CA GLY A 13 -21.00 -6.69 -1.81
C GLY A 13 -20.03 -6.71 -2.99
N MET A 14 -19.03 -5.81 -2.98
CA MET A 14 -17.95 -5.74 -3.98
C MET A 14 -16.89 -6.83 -3.82
N TYR A 15 -16.86 -7.51 -2.67
CA TYR A 15 -15.98 -8.64 -2.39
C TYR A 15 -16.77 -9.97 -2.33
N PRO A 16 -16.30 -11.06 -2.98
CA PRO A 16 -15.06 -11.16 -3.75
C PRO A 16 -15.09 -10.32 -5.04
N PRO A 17 -13.95 -9.76 -5.49
CA PRO A 17 -13.90 -8.81 -6.59
C PRO A 17 -14.53 -9.31 -7.89
N ASN A 18 -15.45 -8.52 -8.43
CA ASN A 18 -16.16 -8.83 -9.66
C ASN A 18 -16.66 -7.54 -10.36
N GLY A 19 -17.24 -7.71 -11.54
CA GLY A 19 -17.87 -6.63 -12.29
C GLY A 19 -16.89 -5.57 -12.82
N PRO A 20 -17.40 -4.44 -13.32
CA PRO A 20 -16.62 -3.52 -14.16
C PRO A 20 -15.65 -2.62 -13.36
N THR A 21 -15.54 -2.80 -12.03
CA THR A 21 -14.52 -2.14 -11.19
C THR A 21 -13.39 -3.08 -10.75
N PHE A 22 -13.34 -4.28 -11.33
CA PHE A 22 -12.30 -5.28 -11.17
C PHE A 22 -11.71 -5.60 -12.55
N LYS A 23 -10.39 -5.39 -12.72
CA LYS A 23 -9.69 -5.58 -14.01
C LYS A 23 -8.91 -6.90 -14.07
N GLY A 24 -8.69 -7.54 -12.91
CA GLY A 24 -8.03 -8.85 -12.78
C GLY A 24 -7.26 -8.98 -11.47
N ASP A 25 -6.93 -10.22 -11.12
CA ASP A 25 -6.04 -10.54 -9.99
C ASP A 25 -4.59 -10.16 -10.27
N VAL A 26 -3.81 -9.99 -9.21
CA VAL A 26 -2.39 -9.64 -9.30
C VAL A 26 -1.51 -10.89 -9.16
N ALA A 27 -0.75 -11.20 -10.21
CA ALA A 27 0.17 -12.35 -10.25
C ALA A 27 1.27 -12.28 -9.17
N TRP A 28 1.63 -13.43 -8.62
CA TRP A 28 2.63 -13.60 -7.58
C TRP A 28 3.98 -14.07 -8.12
N TYR A 29 5.06 -13.48 -7.61
CA TYR A 29 6.44 -13.84 -7.91
C TYR A 29 7.25 -13.96 -6.62
N THR A 30 8.29 -14.79 -6.62
CA THR A 30 9.28 -14.83 -5.54
C THR A 30 10.49 -13.99 -5.92
N VAL A 31 10.99 -13.17 -5.00
CA VAL A 31 12.32 -12.56 -5.11
C VAL A 31 13.21 -13.15 -4.02
N ASN A 32 14.17 -13.97 -4.42
CA ASN A 32 15.17 -14.49 -3.51
C ASN A 32 16.23 -13.42 -3.19
N LEU A 33 16.34 -13.03 -1.93
CA LEU A 33 17.33 -12.10 -1.39
C LEU A 33 18.73 -12.73 -1.28
N ASP A 34 18.84 -14.06 -1.23
CA ASP A 34 20.11 -14.80 -1.23
C ASP A 34 20.88 -14.58 -2.55
N LEU A 35 20.16 -14.24 -3.64
CA LEU A 35 20.75 -13.90 -4.93
C LEU A 35 21.44 -12.52 -4.90
N PRO A 36 22.55 -12.34 -5.66
CA PRO A 36 23.14 -11.03 -5.89
C PRO A 36 22.09 -10.02 -6.38
N PRO A 37 22.09 -8.75 -5.90
CA PRO A 37 21.05 -7.77 -6.22
C PRO A 37 20.72 -7.60 -7.71
N SER A 38 21.72 -7.75 -8.59
CA SER A 38 21.59 -7.70 -10.06
C SER A 38 20.85 -8.90 -10.69
N LYS A 39 20.55 -9.95 -9.92
CA LYS A 39 19.80 -11.14 -10.34
C LYS A 39 18.42 -11.27 -9.69
N ARG A 40 18.15 -10.52 -8.62
CA ARG A 40 16.93 -10.65 -7.79
C ARG A 40 15.60 -10.46 -8.53
N TRP A 41 15.58 -9.70 -9.63
CA TRP A 41 14.35 -9.34 -10.37
C TRP A 41 14.17 -10.08 -11.69
N THR A 42 15.07 -11.00 -12.02
CA THR A 42 15.24 -11.47 -13.40
C THR A 42 14.02 -12.24 -13.93
N ASP A 43 13.37 -13.05 -13.08
CA ASP A 43 12.17 -13.82 -13.47
C ASP A 43 10.96 -12.90 -13.70
N ILE A 44 10.75 -11.89 -12.84
CA ILE A 44 9.66 -10.92 -12.95
C ILE A 44 9.78 -10.13 -14.28
N ILE A 45 10.99 -9.68 -14.61
CA ILE A 45 11.27 -8.94 -15.85
C ILE A 45 11.25 -9.87 -17.09
N THR A 46 11.43 -11.18 -16.91
CA THR A 46 11.29 -12.18 -17.98
C THR A 46 9.83 -12.40 -18.35
N ASP A 47 8.96 -12.59 -17.37
CA ASP A 47 7.53 -12.82 -17.59
C ASP A 47 6.82 -11.54 -18.05
N LYS A 48 7.00 -10.43 -17.31
CA LYS A 48 6.47 -9.11 -17.69
C LYS A 48 7.17 -8.47 -18.88
N LYS A 49 8.05 -9.20 -19.58
CA LYS A 49 8.87 -8.68 -20.69
C LYS A 49 8.06 -7.87 -21.68
N ASN A 50 6.89 -8.32 -22.15
CA ASN A 50 6.16 -7.62 -23.21
C ASN A 50 5.56 -6.28 -22.73
N ASP A 51 5.07 -6.22 -21.48
CA ASP A 51 4.63 -4.97 -20.84
C ASP A 51 5.82 -4.03 -20.55
N VAL A 52 6.99 -4.61 -20.26
CA VAL A 52 8.24 -3.91 -19.94
C VAL A 52 9.04 -3.50 -21.18
N SER A 53 8.85 -4.12 -22.36
CA SER A 53 9.73 -4.06 -23.57
C SER A 53 9.73 -2.73 -24.34
N SER A 54 9.50 -1.64 -23.64
CA SER A 54 10.32 -0.44 -23.86
C SER A 54 11.77 -0.62 -23.32
N TYR A 55 12.03 -1.62 -22.44
CA TYR A 55 13.30 -1.93 -21.77
C TYR A 55 13.53 -3.46 -21.56
N ILE A 56 14.74 -3.92 -21.17
CA ILE A 56 15.33 -5.23 -21.61
C ILE A 56 15.24 -6.40 -20.55
N THR A 57 16.10 -7.45 -20.58
CA THR A 57 15.76 -8.92 -20.56
C THR A 57 16.97 -9.78 -20.02
N VAL A 58 16.98 -11.03 -19.49
CA VAL A 58 16.05 -12.17 -19.13
C VAL A 58 16.76 -13.21 -18.19
N SER A 59 16.04 -14.18 -17.59
CA SER A 59 16.44 -15.22 -16.57
C SER A 59 16.85 -16.61 -17.14
N PRO A 60 17.26 -17.69 -16.39
CA PRO A 60 16.66 -18.35 -15.19
C PRO A 60 17.69 -18.65 -14.03
N LEU A 61 17.62 -19.59 -13.04
CA LEU A 61 16.85 -20.83 -12.77
C LEU A 61 16.72 -21.17 -11.22
N MET A 62 16.74 -22.44 -10.80
CA MET A 62 16.11 -23.04 -9.58
C MET A 62 16.91 -24.27 -9.01
N VAL A 63 16.58 -25.00 -7.92
CA VAL A 63 16.09 -24.76 -6.51
C VAL A 63 15.45 -26.08 -5.95
N ASP A 64 15.62 -26.43 -4.65
CA ASP A 64 14.99 -27.62 -3.98
C ASP A 64 14.63 -27.42 -2.46
N THR A 65 14.57 -28.48 -1.63
CA THR A 65 13.63 -28.65 -0.49
C THR A 65 14.16 -29.40 0.79
N LEU A 66 13.42 -29.30 1.92
CA LEU A 66 13.48 -30.10 3.18
C LEU A 66 12.10 -30.02 3.96
N PRO A 67 11.83 -30.78 5.06
CA PRO A 67 10.44 -31.16 5.46
C PRO A 67 9.88 -30.73 6.88
N TYR A 68 8.67 -31.25 7.17
CA TYR A 68 7.87 -31.44 8.42
C TYR A 68 8.64 -31.43 9.78
N PRO A 69 8.09 -30.93 10.93
CA PRO A 69 6.68 -31.03 11.38
C PRO A 69 5.96 -29.75 11.87
N PHE A 70 6.37 -28.55 11.43
CA PHE A 70 5.92 -27.28 12.04
C PHE A 70 4.50 -26.77 11.69
N ASN A 71 3.63 -27.59 11.08
CA ASN A 71 2.31 -27.16 10.59
C ASN A 71 1.13 -27.35 11.56
N GLU A 72 1.25 -28.18 12.60
CA GLU A 72 0.11 -28.52 13.49
C GLU A 72 0.04 -27.66 14.76
N GLU A 73 1.17 -27.29 15.37
CA GLU A 73 1.18 -26.62 16.69
C GLU A 73 0.47 -25.24 16.68
N ILE A 74 0.48 -24.55 15.54
CA ILE A 74 -0.17 -23.24 15.36
C ILE A 74 -1.72 -23.35 15.45
N ARG A 75 -2.31 -24.54 15.21
CA ARG A 75 -3.78 -24.72 15.22
C ARG A 75 -4.37 -24.83 16.63
N GLY A 76 -3.57 -25.17 17.64
CA GLY A 76 -4.07 -25.52 18.98
C GLY A 76 -4.50 -24.34 19.87
N ILE A 77 -4.04 -23.11 19.58
CA ILE A 77 -4.13 -21.97 20.51
C ILE A 77 -5.38 -21.09 20.27
N ALA A 78 -5.98 -21.14 19.07
CA ALA A 78 -7.05 -20.23 18.67
C ALA A 78 -8.48 -20.63 19.14
N SER A 79 -8.64 -21.75 19.85
CA SER A 79 -9.94 -22.38 20.10
C SER A 79 -10.59 -22.08 21.46
N VAL A 80 -9.91 -21.37 22.37
CA VAL A 80 -10.29 -21.33 23.80
C VAL A 80 -10.72 -19.93 24.31
N SER A 81 -10.38 -18.84 23.63
CA SER A 81 -10.53 -17.47 24.19
C SER A 81 -11.90 -16.81 23.98
N GLY A 82 -12.74 -17.29 23.06
CA GLY A 82 -14.08 -16.73 22.78
C GLY A 82 -14.13 -15.31 22.22
N VAL A 83 -12.99 -14.64 22.07
CA VAL A 83 -12.84 -13.27 21.53
C VAL A 83 -11.90 -13.35 20.33
N PRO A 84 -12.26 -12.78 19.16
CA PRO A 84 -11.33 -12.65 18.04
C PRO A 84 -10.10 -11.84 18.48
N LEU A 85 -8.91 -12.44 18.40
CA LEU A 85 -7.66 -11.70 18.54
C LEU A 85 -7.66 -10.62 17.44
N GLY A 86 -7.74 -9.35 17.84
CA GLY A 86 -8.11 -8.24 16.95
C GLY A 86 -7.27 -8.19 15.67
N SER A 87 -7.81 -8.76 14.59
CA SER A 87 -7.13 -8.89 13.31
C SER A 87 -7.06 -7.53 12.64
N LEU A 88 -5.94 -6.83 12.82
CA LEU A 88 -5.71 -5.55 12.16
C LEU A 88 -5.72 -5.76 10.65
N ILE A 89 -6.74 -5.18 10.02
CA ILE A 89 -6.92 -5.09 8.58
C ILE A 89 -6.30 -3.77 8.12
N HIS A 90 -5.34 -3.84 7.21
CA HIS A 90 -4.74 -2.67 6.57
C HIS A 90 -4.98 -2.78 5.07
N ALA A 91 -5.77 -1.86 4.53
CA ALA A 91 -6.18 -1.86 3.14
C ALA A 91 -5.93 -0.47 2.50
N ARG A 92 -5.59 -0.44 1.21
CA ARG A 92 -5.34 0.81 0.47
C ARG A 92 -5.64 0.73 -1.03
N ASN A 93 -6.02 1.86 -1.61
CA ASN A 93 -5.95 2.10 -3.06
C ASN A 93 -4.63 2.81 -3.40
N LEU A 94 -3.94 2.38 -4.45
CA LEU A 94 -2.82 3.14 -5.02
C LEU A 94 -3.34 3.98 -6.19
N ASP A 95 -3.42 5.28 -5.95
CA ASP A 95 -3.77 6.28 -6.95
C ASP A 95 -2.47 6.91 -7.50
N PHE A 96 -2.16 6.71 -8.78
CA PHE A 96 -0.96 7.28 -9.40
C PHE A 96 -1.10 7.50 -10.92
N GLY A 97 -0.46 8.55 -11.44
CA GLY A 97 -0.47 8.93 -12.88
C GLY A 97 -1.00 10.33 -13.17
N LEU A 98 -1.39 11.09 -12.13
CA LEU A 98 -1.99 12.42 -12.23
C LEU A 98 -1.05 13.41 -12.96
N PHE A 99 -1.62 14.19 -13.88
CA PHE A 99 -0.93 15.10 -14.80
C PHE A 99 0.05 14.44 -15.79
N MET A 100 0.29 13.12 -15.74
CA MET A 100 1.21 12.41 -16.64
C MET A 100 0.53 11.99 -17.97
N GLY A 101 -0.26 12.90 -18.56
CA GLY A 101 -0.98 12.69 -19.82
C GLY A 101 -2.37 12.05 -19.64
N TRP A 102 -3.38 12.67 -20.25
CA TRP A 102 -4.78 12.25 -20.20
C TRP A 102 -5.28 11.82 -21.59
N ASP A 103 -5.93 10.68 -21.66
CA ASP A 103 -6.59 10.18 -22.87
C ASP A 103 -8.01 10.77 -22.96
N LEU A 104 -8.20 11.74 -23.88
CA LEU A 104 -9.50 12.39 -24.12
C LEU A 104 -10.58 11.43 -24.65
N LYS A 105 -10.19 10.37 -25.36
CA LYS A 105 -11.11 9.39 -25.97
C LYS A 105 -11.60 8.39 -24.92
N ASN A 106 -10.67 7.79 -24.18
CA ASN A 106 -10.96 6.75 -23.21
C ASN A 106 -11.33 7.31 -21.82
N ARG A 107 -11.01 8.59 -21.55
CA ARG A 107 -11.21 9.29 -20.28
C ARG A 107 -10.48 8.59 -19.14
N SER A 108 -9.17 8.44 -19.30
CA SER A 108 -8.25 7.78 -18.36
C SER A 108 -6.87 8.43 -18.39
N TRP A 109 -6.08 8.22 -17.33
CA TRP A 109 -4.69 8.65 -17.27
C TRP A 109 -3.77 7.65 -17.97
N ILE A 110 -2.91 8.14 -18.86
CA ILE A 110 -2.09 7.31 -19.74
C ILE A 110 -1.07 6.50 -18.93
N ILE A 111 -0.48 7.08 -17.88
CA ILE A 111 0.42 6.35 -16.99
C ILE A 111 -0.32 5.36 -16.09
N THR A 112 -1.53 5.68 -15.60
CA THR A 112 -2.31 4.73 -14.79
C THR A 112 -2.64 3.47 -15.57
N GLU A 113 -3.12 3.59 -16.82
CA GLU A 113 -3.41 2.41 -17.65
C GLU A 113 -2.15 1.62 -18.03
N LYS A 114 -1.00 2.28 -18.19
CA LYS A 114 0.29 1.60 -18.43
C LYS A 114 0.88 0.93 -17.17
N LEU A 115 0.54 1.42 -15.98
CA LEU A 115 0.97 0.82 -14.71
C LEU A 115 0.13 -0.39 -14.32
N LYS A 116 -1.16 -0.44 -14.67
CA LYS A 116 -2.07 -1.58 -14.39
C LYS A 116 -1.51 -2.96 -14.80
N PRO A 117 -0.99 -3.20 -16.03
CA PRO A 117 -0.40 -4.51 -16.38
C PRO A 117 0.92 -4.82 -15.67
N LEU A 118 1.65 -3.79 -15.20
CA LEU A 118 2.90 -3.93 -14.46
C LEU A 118 2.70 -4.25 -12.97
N VAL A 119 1.46 -4.25 -12.45
CA VAL A 119 1.18 -4.60 -11.05
C VAL A 119 1.52 -6.07 -10.81
N VAL A 120 2.32 -6.31 -9.76
CA VAL A 120 2.79 -7.64 -9.33
C VAL A 120 2.78 -7.74 -7.81
N ASN A 121 2.48 -8.93 -7.29
CA ASN A 121 2.69 -9.28 -5.89
C ASN A 121 4.02 -10.01 -5.77
N ILE A 122 4.79 -9.68 -4.73
CA ILE A 122 6.15 -10.18 -4.55
C ILE A 122 6.29 -10.74 -3.13
N ASP A 123 6.75 -11.99 -3.05
CA ASP A 123 7.20 -12.67 -1.83
C ASP A 123 8.73 -12.55 -1.76
N PHE A 124 9.25 -11.69 -0.90
CA PHE A 124 10.69 -11.49 -0.72
C PHE A 124 11.20 -12.50 0.31
N ARG A 125 12.06 -13.43 -0.13
CA ARG A 125 12.55 -14.55 0.69
C ARG A 125 14.03 -14.49 0.97
N HIS A 126 14.44 -14.94 2.15
CA HIS A 126 15.84 -15.18 2.52
C HIS A 126 15.93 -16.60 3.10
N ASN A 127 16.89 -17.41 2.68
CA ASN A 127 16.95 -18.86 2.93
C ASN A 127 15.60 -19.57 2.65
N ASN A 128 14.94 -19.19 1.56
CA ASN A 128 13.59 -19.63 1.16
C ASN A 128 12.44 -19.36 2.18
N GLN A 129 12.67 -18.56 3.23
CA GLN A 129 11.63 -18.09 4.16
C GLN A 129 11.17 -16.67 3.79
N THR A 130 9.87 -16.40 3.78
CA THR A 130 9.33 -15.04 3.56
C THR A 130 9.81 -14.08 4.65
N VAL A 131 10.50 -13.02 4.23
CA VAL A 131 10.80 -11.85 5.06
C VAL A 131 9.61 -10.89 5.02
N PHE A 132 9.19 -10.49 3.81
CA PHE A 132 8.03 -9.63 3.61
C PHE A 132 7.34 -9.87 2.26
N LYS A 133 6.07 -9.46 2.16
CA LYS A 133 5.29 -9.49 0.92
C LYS A 133 4.90 -8.07 0.50
N SER A 134 4.74 -7.81 -0.79
CA SER A 134 4.41 -6.48 -1.31
C SER A 134 3.57 -6.52 -2.58
N THR A 135 2.64 -5.56 -2.73
CA THR A 135 2.07 -5.21 -4.05
C THR A 135 2.86 -4.04 -4.62
N ASN A 136 3.40 -4.20 -5.83
CA ASN A 136 4.34 -3.26 -6.42
C ASN A 136 4.22 -3.26 -7.97
N PHE A 137 5.09 -2.51 -8.64
CA PHE A 137 5.24 -2.55 -10.09
C PHE A 137 6.51 -3.30 -10.51
N ALA A 138 6.43 -4.09 -11.58
CA ALA A 138 7.59 -4.72 -12.19
C ALA A 138 8.65 -3.67 -12.58
N GLY A 139 9.89 -3.86 -12.11
CA GLY A 139 11.00 -2.92 -12.28
C GLY A 139 11.13 -1.84 -11.21
N TYR A 140 10.17 -1.69 -10.28
CA TYR A 140 10.27 -0.73 -9.18
C TYR A 140 10.86 -1.34 -7.91
N VAL A 141 12.12 -1.03 -7.60
CA VAL A 141 12.85 -1.68 -6.49
C VAL A 141 12.50 -1.19 -5.08
N GLY A 142 11.92 0.01 -4.98
CA GLY A 142 11.36 0.56 -3.73
C GLY A 142 9.95 0.04 -3.44
N MET A 143 9.42 0.31 -2.25
CA MET A 143 8.11 -0.20 -1.80
C MET A 143 7.10 0.91 -1.51
N LEU A 144 5.84 0.69 -1.88
CA LEU A 144 4.70 1.58 -1.59
C LEU A 144 3.63 0.94 -0.69
N THR A 145 3.61 -0.40 -0.63
CA THR A 145 2.59 -1.24 0.02
C THR A 145 3.24 -2.57 0.39
N GLY A 146 3.14 -3.03 1.64
CA GLY A 146 3.62 -4.35 2.02
C GLY A 146 3.33 -4.78 3.45
N ILE A 147 3.58 -6.06 3.72
CA ILE A 147 3.39 -6.74 5.00
C ILE A 147 4.66 -7.48 5.37
N HIS A 148 5.18 -7.26 6.57
CA HIS A 148 6.06 -8.21 7.25
C HIS A 148 5.14 -9.19 8.02
N PRO A 149 4.98 -10.45 7.58
CA PRO A 149 4.00 -11.37 8.14
C PRO A 149 4.09 -11.46 9.66
N HIS A 150 2.92 -11.47 10.31
CA HIS A 150 2.76 -11.59 11.77
C HIS A 150 3.45 -10.50 12.61
N SER A 151 4.01 -9.44 12.01
CA SER A 151 4.68 -8.34 12.73
C SER A 151 4.06 -6.98 12.41
N PHE A 152 4.10 -6.51 11.15
CA PHE A 152 3.50 -5.23 10.76
C PHE A 152 3.14 -5.12 9.27
N THR A 153 2.37 -4.10 8.94
CA THR A 153 1.91 -3.70 7.61
C THR A 153 2.26 -2.24 7.38
N LEU A 154 2.78 -1.89 6.20
CA LEU A 154 3.30 -0.57 5.86
C LEU A 154 2.80 -0.13 4.49
N THR A 155 2.20 1.06 4.42
CA THR A 155 1.86 1.73 3.17
C THR A 155 2.35 3.17 3.19
N MET A 156 2.57 3.75 2.01
CA MET A 156 3.04 5.13 1.86
C MET A 156 2.13 5.91 0.91
N ASN A 157 1.76 7.13 1.34
CA ASN A 157 1.09 8.13 0.52
C ASN A 157 2.03 9.34 0.31
N GLU A 158 1.91 9.98 -0.86
CA GLU A 158 2.67 11.20 -1.19
C GLU A 158 2.15 12.39 -0.38
N ARG A 159 3.05 13.26 0.10
CA ARG A 159 2.71 14.46 0.87
C ARG A 159 3.30 15.71 0.23
N PHE A 160 2.46 16.71 -0.03
CA PHE A 160 2.87 17.96 -0.65
C PHE A 160 3.29 19.02 0.39
N SER A 161 4.34 19.77 0.09
CA SER A 161 4.91 20.84 0.93
C SER A 161 5.72 21.80 0.06
N LEU A 162 5.93 23.03 0.52
CA LEU A 162 6.90 23.95 -0.08
C LEU A 162 8.34 23.43 0.11
N ASP A 163 8.64 22.89 1.30
CA ASP A 163 9.84 22.05 1.53
C ASP A 163 9.58 20.63 1.00
N GLY A 164 9.52 20.53 -0.32
CA GLY A 164 9.17 19.32 -1.08
C GLY A 164 10.39 18.60 -1.68
N GLY A 165 10.12 17.53 -2.43
CA GLY A 165 11.16 16.66 -3.00
C GLY A 165 12.16 17.34 -3.93
N TYR A 166 11.79 18.43 -4.60
CA TYR A 166 12.71 19.22 -5.42
C TYR A 166 13.89 19.78 -4.60
N ILE A 167 13.65 20.24 -3.36
CA ILE A 167 14.72 20.79 -2.50
C ILE A 167 15.65 19.66 -2.05
N GLY A 168 15.11 18.50 -1.66
CA GLY A 168 15.93 17.34 -1.30
C GLY A 168 16.75 16.76 -2.45
N ILE A 169 16.24 16.80 -3.68
CA ILE A 169 17.00 16.41 -4.87
C ILE A 169 18.13 17.41 -5.16
N LEU A 170 17.88 18.71 -5.04
CA LEU A 170 18.91 19.75 -5.18
C LEU A 170 20.01 19.60 -4.11
N GLU A 171 19.65 19.41 -2.83
CA GLU A 171 20.59 19.15 -1.75
C GLU A 171 21.45 17.89 -2.01
N TRP A 172 20.83 16.80 -2.48
CA TRP A 172 21.52 15.55 -2.83
C TRP A 172 22.52 15.69 -3.97
N ILE A 173 22.16 16.46 -5.01
CA ILE A 173 23.05 16.79 -6.15
C ILE A 173 24.22 17.65 -5.68
N LEU A 174 23.96 18.66 -4.84
CA LEU A 174 24.96 19.56 -4.24
C LEU A 174 25.79 18.89 -3.13
N GLY A 175 25.67 17.57 -2.93
CA GLY A 175 26.53 16.75 -2.08
C GLY A 175 26.00 16.46 -0.68
N LYS A 176 24.90 17.09 -0.26
CA LYS A 176 24.24 16.82 1.03
C LYS A 176 23.34 15.59 0.92
N ARG A 177 23.89 14.42 1.25
CA ARG A 177 23.28 13.10 1.03
C ARG A 177 22.88 12.39 2.34
N ASP A 178 22.44 13.15 3.34
CA ASP A 178 22.07 12.65 4.68
C ASP A 178 20.57 12.30 4.83
N GLY A 179 19.76 12.49 3.79
CA GLY A 179 18.38 12.00 3.69
C GLY A 179 18.26 10.76 2.82
N MET A 180 17.31 9.87 3.14
CA MET A 180 17.01 8.67 2.35
C MET A 180 15.75 8.84 1.48
N TRP A 181 15.72 8.13 0.35
CA TRP A 181 14.54 8.08 -0.52
C TRP A 181 13.42 7.32 0.19
N MET A 182 12.23 7.92 0.30
CA MET A 182 11.11 7.42 1.12
C MET A 182 10.70 5.99 0.73
N ARG A 183 10.72 5.66 -0.56
CA ARG A 183 10.42 4.32 -1.09
C ARG A 183 11.55 3.30 -0.89
N PHE A 184 12.76 3.75 -0.56
CA PHE A 184 13.86 2.89 -0.11
C PHE A 184 13.88 2.74 1.42
N LEU A 185 13.39 3.73 2.17
CA LEU A 185 13.12 3.58 3.60
C LEU A 185 12.04 2.53 3.86
N THR A 186 10.89 2.60 3.19
CA THR A 186 9.82 1.59 3.31
C THR A 186 10.32 0.19 2.95
N ARG A 187 11.16 0.07 1.91
CA ARG A 187 11.83 -1.18 1.52
C ARG A 187 12.77 -1.68 2.63
N SER A 188 13.64 -0.82 3.15
CA SER A 188 14.59 -1.17 4.21
C SER A 188 13.89 -1.56 5.50
N VAL A 189 12.80 -0.87 5.87
CA VAL A 189 11.95 -1.21 7.02
C VAL A 189 11.28 -2.56 6.83
N LEU A 190 10.66 -2.83 5.68
CA LEU A 190 10.05 -4.13 5.39
C LEU A 190 11.07 -5.29 5.34
N GLU A 191 12.32 -5.03 4.96
CA GLU A 191 13.37 -6.06 4.85
C GLU A 191 14.18 -6.28 6.15
N ASN A 192 14.22 -5.29 7.07
CA ASN A 192 15.13 -5.33 8.23
C ASN A 192 14.52 -4.96 9.60
N ALA A 193 13.32 -4.34 9.65
CA ALA A 193 12.69 -4.02 10.93
C ALA A 193 11.97 -5.27 11.47
N THR A 194 12.11 -5.55 12.77
CA THR A 194 11.61 -6.79 13.39
C THR A 194 10.27 -6.62 14.09
N SER A 195 9.82 -5.38 14.34
CA SER A 195 8.62 -5.05 15.11
C SER A 195 7.93 -3.78 14.61
N TYR A 196 6.65 -3.60 14.98
CA TYR A 196 5.93 -2.34 14.78
C TYR A 196 6.68 -1.15 15.40
N GLU A 197 7.21 -1.29 16.61
CA GLU A 197 7.94 -0.24 17.33
C GLU A 197 9.24 0.17 16.60
N SER A 198 10.02 -0.81 16.12
CA SER A 198 11.26 -0.53 15.38
C SER A 198 10.97 0.07 14.01
N ALA A 199 9.93 -0.41 13.32
CA ALA A 199 9.42 0.22 12.09
C ALA A 199 8.96 1.66 12.35
N LYS A 200 8.18 1.91 13.41
CA LYS A 200 7.66 3.24 13.78
C LYS A 200 8.77 4.24 14.06
N ALA A 201 9.82 3.83 14.79
CA ALA A 201 11.01 4.66 15.04
C ALA A 201 11.75 4.99 13.72
N LEU A 202 12.12 3.96 12.94
CA LEU A 202 12.81 4.14 11.65
C LEU A 202 12.03 5.06 10.70
N LEU A 203 10.69 4.92 10.64
CA LEU A 203 9.81 5.74 9.81
C LEU A 203 9.58 7.16 10.36
N SER A 204 9.78 7.40 11.65
CA SER A 204 9.65 8.73 12.28
C SER A 204 10.94 9.55 12.19
N ASP A 205 12.10 8.91 12.40
CA ASP A 205 13.35 9.61 12.71
C ASP A 205 14.29 9.72 11.50
N THR A 206 14.20 8.79 10.55
CA THR A 206 15.05 8.83 9.35
C THR A 206 14.76 10.08 8.51
N LYS A 207 15.79 10.87 8.18
CA LYS A 207 15.68 12.02 7.27
C LYS A 207 15.29 11.57 5.87
N LEU A 208 14.48 12.36 5.16
CA LEU A 208 13.89 12.03 3.86
C LEU A 208 14.26 13.06 2.79
N LEU A 209 14.32 12.66 1.52
CA LEU A 209 14.43 13.62 0.41
C LEU A 209 13.15 14.44 0.22
N ALA A 210 11.97 13.90 0.54
CA ALA A 210 10.68 14.58 0.44
C ALA A 210 9.79 14.23 1.64
N PRO A 211 8.75 15.05 1.92
CA PRO A 211 7.67 14.68 2.84
C PRO A 211 6.96 13.39 2.40
N ALA A 212 6.31 12.70 3.35
CA ALA A 212 5.45 11.55 3.10
C ALA A 212 4.38 11.41 4.21
N TYR A 213 3.40 10.55 3.99
CA TYR A 213 2.69 9.87 5.09
C TYR A 213 3.09 8.40 5.06
N PHE A 214 3.55 7.86 6.18
CA PHE A 214 3.67 6.42 6.37
C PHE A 214 2.51 5.94 7.24
N ILE A 215 1.69 5.03 6.71
CA ILE A 215 0.63 4.38 7.47
C ILE A 215 1.18 3.02 7.89
N LEU A 216 1.18 2.75 9.19
CA LEU A 216 1.80 1.58 9.80
C LEU A 216 0.79 0.90 10.74
N GLY A 217 0.63 -0.42 10.62
CA GLY A 217 -0.22 -1.23 11.52
C GLY A 217 0.53 -2.48 12.00
N GLY A 218 0.59 -2.69 13.31
CA GLY A 218 1.28 -3.81 13.98
C GLY A 218 0.36 -4.98 14.32
N ASN A 219 0.90 -5.98 15.02
CA ASN A 219 0.20 -7.23 15.33
C ASN A 219 -0.64 -7.21 16.64
N GLN A 220 -0.56 -6.15 17.45
CA GLN A 220 -1.33 -6.00 18.70
C GLN A 220 -2.49 -4.99 18.58
N PRO A 221 -3.56 -5.13 19.40
CA PRO A 221 -4.61 -4.12 19.51
C PRO A 221 -4.05 -2.72 19.82
N GLY A 222 -4.47 -1.73 19.04
CA GLY A 222 -4.01 -0.33 19.17
C GLY A 222 -2.70 0.01 18.46
N GLN A 223 -1.93 -0.97 17.97
CA GLN A 223 -0.78 -0.69 17.09
C GLN A 223 -1.25 -0.30 15.68
N ALA A 224 -1.73 0.93 15.48
CA ALA A 224 -1.67 1.55 14.16
C ALA A 224 -1.49 3.06 14.26
N CYS A 225 -0.78 3.64 13.30
CA CYS A 225 -0.60 5.08 13.21
C CYS A 225 -0.38 5.60 11.78
N ILE A 226 -0.70 6.87 11.59
CA ILE A 226 -0.26 7.70 10.46
C ILE A 226 0.92 8.54 10.95
N ILE A 227 2.11 8.29 10.39
CA ILE A 227 3.33 9.05 10.64
C ILE A 227 3.45 10.11 9.54
N THR A 228 2.92 11.31 9.81
CA THR A 228 3.01 12.45 8.89
C THR A 228 4.41 13.06 8.96
N ARG A 229 5.14 13.08 7.85
CA ARG A 229 6.56 13.44 7.81
C ARG A 229 6.82 14.78 7.12
N SER A 230 7.72 15.57 7.69
CA SER A 230 8.56 16.50 6.91
C SER A 230 9.81 15.78 6.40
N ARG A 231 10.67 16.49 5.67
CA ARG A 231 12.00 15.97 5.28
C ARG A 231 12.91 15.63 6.47
N THR A 232 12.68 16.22 7.65
CA THR A 232 13.62 16.13 8.78
C THR A 232 13.05 15.55 10.08
N HIS A 233 11.73 15.48 10.24
CA HIS A 233 11.09 15.05 11.49
C HIS A 233 9.66 14.50 11.27
N SER A 234 9.09 13.88 12.30
CA SER A 234 7.67 13.53 12.37
C SER A 234 6.84 14.72 12.88
N ILE A 235 5.64 14.92 12.33
CA ILE A 235 4.72 16.01 12.69
C ILE A 235 3.38 15.40 13.07
N ASN A 236 2.92 15.62 14.31
CA ASN A 236 1.56 15.29 14.75
C ASN A 236 1.08 13.89 14.29
N PRO A 237 1.78 12.79 14.67
CA PRO A 237 1.38 11.44 14.28
C PRO A 237 0.00 11.10 14.86
N LEU A 238 -0.84 10.44 14.06
CA LEU A 238 -2.20 10.05 14.47
C LEU A 238 -2.26 8.55 14.74
N GLU A 239 -2.39 8.17 16.01
CA GLU A 239 -2.47 6.77 16.44
C GLU A 239 -3.91 6.30 16.62
N LEU A 240 -4.15 5.00 16.63
CA LEU A 240 -5.41 4.42 17.10
C LEU A 240 -5.64 4.75 18.57
N ASP A 241 -6.90 5.00 18.92
CA ASP A 241 -7.32 5.22 20.30
C ASP A 241 -8.70 4.62 20.51
N VAL A 242 -8.74 3.29 20.56
CA VAL A 242 -9.98 2.50 20.73
C VAL A 242 -10.68 2.85 22.03
N LYS A 243 -9.95 3.29 23.07
CA LYS A 243 -10.51 3.71 24.36
C LYS A 243 -11.35 4.98 24.22
N ASN A 244 -10.90 5.92 23.40
CA ASN A 244 -11.65 7.14 23.05
C ASN A 244 -12.39 7.00 21.70
N GLY A 245 -12.79 5.78 21.32
CA GLY A 245 -13.65 5.49 20.16
C GLY A 245 -12.99 5.56 18.77
N ARG A 246 -11.69 5.87 18.68
CA ARG A 246 -10.95 5.92 17.41
C ARG A 246 -10.45 4.53 17.03
N TRP A 247 -11.35 3.71 16.48
CA TRP A 247 -11.10 2.33 16.06
C TRP A 247 -10.48 2.18 14.66
N TYR A 248 -10.38 3.27 13.88
CA TYR A 248 -9.61 3.32 12.64
C TYR A 248 -8.76 4.60 12.54
N VAL A 249 -7.73 4.56 11.69
CA VAL A 249 -7.02 5.72 11.16
C VAL A 249 -7.11 5.69 9.63
N LEU A 250 -7.22 6.86 8.99
CA LEU A 250 -7.45 6.96 7.55
C LEU A 250 -6.67 8.14 6.98
N GLU A 251 -5.89 7.91 5.90
CA GLU A 251 -5.10 8.95 5.25
C GLU A 251 -5.23 8.93 3.72
N THR A 252 -5.27 10.12 3.13
CA THR A 252 -5.23 10.36 1.68
C THR A 252 -3.91 11.09 1.34
N ASN A 253 -3.94 12.39 1.07
CA ASN A 253 -2.76 13.17 0.67
C ASN A 253 -2.63 14.54 1.38
N TYR A 254 -3.54 14.86 2.30
CA TYR A 254 -3.63 16.14 3.01
C TYR A 254 -3.33 15.95 4.51
N ASP A 255 -2.89 16.96 5.24
CA ASP A 255 -2.66 16.78 6.69
C ASP A 255 -3.99 16.46 7.40
N HIS A 256 -4.00 15.55 8.38
CA HIS A 256 -5.25 15.16 9.08
C HIS A 256 -5.88 16.29 9.92
N TRP A 257 -5.10 17.30 10.28
CA TRP A 257 -5.55 18.53 10.97
C TRP A 257 -5.88 19.68 10.00
N LYS A 258 -6.10 19.38 8.72
CA LYS A 258 -6.52 20.33 7.69
C LYS A 258 -7.69 19.76 6.89
N GLU A 259 -8.51 20.66 6.38
CA GLU A 259 -9.47 20.33 5.33
C GLU A 259 -8.75 19.75 4.09
N PRO A 260 -9.33 18.74 3.43
CA PRO A 260 -8.84 18.26 2.14
C PRO A 260 -9.01 19.35 1.05
N LEU A 261 -8.31 19.20 -0.07
CA LEU A 261 -8.58 20.05 -1.23
C LEU A 261 -10.00 19.78 -1.74
N PHE A 262 -10.84 20.81 -1.86
CA PHE A 262 -12.27 20.67 -2.19
C PHE A 262 -12.59 19.93 -3.51
N LEU A 263 -11.61 19.75 -4.40
CA LEU A 263 -11.73 18.95 -5.62
C LEU A 263 -11.42 17.47 -5.39
N ASP A 264 -10.51 17.18 -4.46
CA ASP A 264 -9.94 15.86 -4.12
C ASP A 264 -10.24 15.51 -2.65
N ASP A 265 -11.52 15.55 -2.27
CA ASP A 265 -11.96 14.99 -0.99
C ASP A 265 -12.32 13.50 -1.16
N ARG A 266 -11.30 12.65 -1.05
CA ARG A 266 -11.44 11.20 -0.83
C ARG A 266 -11.55 10.83 0.65
N ARG A 267 -11.28 11.76 1.58
CA ARG A 267 -11.23 11.50 3.04
C ARG A 267 -12.63 11.41 3.63
N THR A 268 -13.47 12.43 3.42
CA THR A 268 -14.81 12.50 4.02
C THR A 268 -15.74 11.38 3.51
N PRO A 269 -15.77 11.03 2.20
CA PRO A 269 -16.55 9.88 1.73
C PRO A 269 -16.07 8.56 2.32
N ALA A 270 -14.75 8.33 2.43
CA ALA A 270 -14.22 7.12 3.02
C ALA A 270 -14.55 7.02 4.53
N MET A 271 -14.43 8.13 5.27
CA MET A 271 -14.82 8.20 6.69
C MET A 271 -16.32 7.99 6.89
N LYS A 272 -17.19 8.53 6.01
CA LYS A 272 -18.64 8.24 6.00
C LYS A 272 -18.88 6.73 5.90
N CYS A 273 -18.25 6.05 4.95
CA CYS A 273 -18.46 4.62 4.74
C CYS A 273 -17.85 3.73 5.84
N MET A 274 -16.70 4.11 6.41
CA MET A 274 -16.13 3.46 7.60
C MET A 274 -17.07 3.60 8.81
N ASN A 275 -17.61 4.80 9.05
CA ASN A 275 -18.56 5.05 10.13
C ASN A 275 -19.88 4.28 9.94
N GLN A 276 -20.35 4.10 8.69
CA GLN A 276 -21.52 3.27 8.37
C GLN A 276 -21.26 1.77 8.51
N THR A 277 -20.03 1.31 8.27
CA THR A 277 -19.62 -0.10 8.49
C THR A 277 -19.51 -0.43 9.98
N THR A 278 -19.15 0.55 10.81
CA THR A 278 -18.88 0.39 12.25
C THR A 278 -17.70 -0.54 12.56
N GLN A 279 -17.32 -0.61 13.84
CA GLN A 279 -16.28 -1.53 14.32
C GLN A 279 -16.75 -3.00 14.37
N ALA A 280 -18.07 -3.26 14.39
CA ALA A 280 -18.61 -4.61 14.52
C ALA A 280 -18.54 -5.41 13.21
N ASP A 281 -18.81 -4.75 12.08
CA ASP A 281 -18.90 -5.38 10.75
C ASP A 281 -17.64 -5.14 9.89
N ILE A 282 -16.55 -4.62 10.47
CA ILE A 282 -15.30 -4.38 9.74
C ILE A 282 -14.60 -5.69 9.36
N SER A 283 -14.32 -5.84 8.08
CA SER A 283 -13.77 -7.06 7.48
C SER A 283 -13.03 -6.75 6.18
N ILE A 284 -12.29 -7.72 5.65
CA ILE A 284 -11.67 -7.62 4.31
C ILE A 284 -12.71 -7.31 3.21
N LYS A 285 -13.93 -7.84 3.35
CA LYS A 285 -15.07 -7.51 2.48
C LYS A 285 -15.48 -6.04 2.61
N THR A 286 -15.81 -5.59 3.82
CA THR A 286 -16.40 -4.26 4.03
C THR A 286 -15.39 -3.13 3.84
N VAL A 287 -14.09 -3.35 4.10
CA VAL A 287 -13.06 -2.37 3.71
C VAL A 287 -12.84 -2.32 2.19
N TYR A 288 -13.00 -3.44 1.47
CA TYR A 288 -12.99 -3.43 -0.01
C TYR A 288 -14.24 -2.77 -0.60
N ASP A 289 -15.38 -2.83 0.09
CA ASP A 289 -16.60 -2.09 -0.24
C ASP A 289 -16.35 -0.56 -0.12
N VAL A 290 -15.75 -0.10 0.97
CA VAL A 290 -15.29 1.31 1.15
C VAL A 290 -14.32 1.72 0.03
N LEU A 291 -13.27 0.93 -0.21
CA LEU A 291 -12.26 1.19 -1.24
C LEU A 291 -12.75 0.99 -2.69
N SER A 292 -14.01 0.59 -2.88
CA SER A 292 -14.68 0.49 -4.18
C SER A 292 -15.68 1.61 -4.45
N THR A 293 -15.94 2.48 -3.47
CA THR A 293 -16.90 3.59 -3.53
C THR A 293 -16.21 4.84 -4.08
N LYS A 294 -16.78 5.53 -5.07
CA LYS A 294 -16.22 6.79 -5.60
C LYS A 294 -16.42 7.97 -4.62
N PRO A 295 -15.44 8.87 -4.47
CA PRO A 295 -14.18 8.98 -5.22
C PRO A 295 -13.01 8.18 -4.63
N VAL A 296 -13.21 7.42 -3.55
CA VAL A 296 -12.15 6.58 -2.94
C VAL A 296 -11.59 5.59 -3.96
N LEU A 297 -12.45 5.04 -4.82
CA LEU A 297 -12.11 4.52 -6.15
C LEU A 297 -12.24 5.64 -7.19
N ASN A 298 -11.20 5.86 -7.99
CA ASN A 298 -11.15 6.93 -9.00
C ASN A 298 -10.36 6.47 -10.26
N LYS A 299 -10.14 7.38 -11.22
CA LYS A 299 -9.40 7.08 -12.46
C LYS A 299 -7.89 6.90 -12.29
N LEU A 300 -7.30 7.27 -11.15
CA LEU A 300 -5.89 7.05 -10.84
C LEU A 300 -5.61 5.70 -10.18
N THR A 301 -6.65 5.02 -9.68
CA THR A 301 -6.51 3.76 -8.94
C THR A 301 -5.96 2.65 -9.85
N THR A 302 -4.69 2.27 -9.66
CA THR A 302 -4.07 1.15 -10.36
C THR A 302 -4.46 -0.19 -9.73
N TYR A 303 -4.36 -0.28 -8.40
CA TYR A 303 -4.70 -1.46 -7.62
C TYR A 303 -5.31 -1.11 -6.27
N THR A 304 -6.01 -2.09 -5.70
CA THR A 304 -6.36 -2.15 -4.28
C THR A 304 -5.59 -3.30 -3.63
N THR A 305 -5.01 -3.08 -2.46
CA THR A 305 -4.38 -4.14 -1.65
C THR A 305 -5.07 -4.23 -0.30
N LEU A 306 -5.30 -5.46 0.15
CA LEU A 306 -5.90 -5.83 1.44
C LEU A 306 -4.87 -6.69 2.20
N MET A 307 -4.67 -6.44 3.49
CA MET A 307 -3.68 -7.15 4.31
C MET A 307 -4.22 -7.46 5.70
N GLU A 308 -4.01 -8.68 6.20
CA GLU A 308 -4.25 -9.03 7.61
C GLU A 308 -2.95 -9.46 8.26
N VAL A 309 -2.45 -8.62 9.16
CA VAL A 309 -1.12 -8.81 9.78
C VAL A 309 -1.01 -10.13 10.52
N SER A 310 -2.03 -10.51 11.31
CA SER A 310 -2.04 -11.72 12.14
C SER A 310 -2.06 -13.00 11.32
N LYS A 311 -2.67 -12.99 10.13
CA LYS A 311 -2.71 -14.12 9.19
C LYS A 311 -1.49 -14.16 8.25
N GLY A 312 -0.71 -13.08 8.16
CA GLY A 312 0.38 -12.96 7.19
C GLY A 312 -0.11 -12.89 5.73
N THR A 313 -1.39 -12.54 5.51
CA THR A 313 -2.02 -12.49 4.20
C THR A 313 -1.90 -11.11 3.55
N LEU A 314 -1.76 -11.13 2.24
CA LEU A 314 -1.88 -9.98 1.36
C LEU A 314 -2.66 -10.44 0.13
N GLU A 315 -3.64 -9.66 -0.26
CA GLU A 315 -4.48 -9.85 -1.45
C GLU A 315 -4.45 -8.54 -2.23
N SER A 316 -4.41 -8.59 -3.56
CA SER A 316 -4.50 -7.35 -4.35
C SER A 316 -5.07 -7.57 -5.73
N TYR A 317 -5.73 -6.53 -6.21
CA TYR A 317 -6.61 -6.58 -7.38
C TYR A 317 -6.39 -5.34 -8.24
N ILE A 318 -6.18 -5.54 -9.53
CA ILE A 318 -6.06 -4.46 -10.52
C ILE A 318 -7.45 -3.83 -10.65
N ARG A 319 -7.54 -2.51 -10.52
CA ARG A 319 -8.82 -1.80 -10.52
C ARG A 319 -9.14 -1.18 -11.87
N ASP A 320 -10.41 -0.86 -12.05
CA ASP A 320 -10.83 0.15 -13.00
C ASP A 320 -11.98 0.99 -12.46
N CYS A 321 -12.21 2.17 -13.05
CA CYS A 321 -13.30 3.05 -12.68
C CYS A 321 -14.09 3.49 -13.94
N PRO A 322 -15.18 2.78 -14.30
CA PRO A 322 -16.02 3.09 -15.44
C PRO A 322 -16.61 4.50 -15.38
N ASN A 323 -16.92 5.08 -16.54
CA ASN A 323 -17.59 6.38 -16.60
C ASN A 323 -19.07 6.22 -16.18
N PRO A 324 -19.66 7.15 -15.39
CA PRO A 324 -19.02 8.31 -14.76
C PRO A 324 -18.18 7.95 -13.53
N CYS A 325 -16.98 8.54 -13.46
CA CYS A 325 -16.05 8.44 -12.34
C CYS A 325 -15.10 9.64 -12.32
N MET A 326 -14.66 10.05 -11.13
CA MET A 326 -13.76 11.19 -10.95
C MET A 326 -12.36 10.93 -11.53
N PRO A 327 -11.75 11.93 -12.20
CA PRO A 327 -10.38 11.84 -12.70
C PRO A 327 -9.31 11.76 -11.58
N TRP A 328 -9.64 12.03 -10.32
CA TRP A 328 -8.74 11.98 -9.16
C TRP A 328 -9.54 11.56 -7.92
#